data_AF-A0A7V0SCL9-F1
#
_entry.id   AF-A0A7V0SCL9-F1
#
_cell.length_a   1.000
_cell.length_b   1.000
_cell.length_c   1.000
_cell.angle_alpha   90.00
_cell.angle_beta   90.00
_cell.angle_gamma   90.00
#
_symmetry.space_group_name_H-M   'P 1'
#
loop_
_entity.id
_entity.type
_entity.pdbx_description
1 polymer ?
#
loop_
_entity_poly.entity_id
_entity_poly.type
_entity_poly.pdbx_seq_one_letter_code
_entity_poly.pdbx_strand_id
1 'polypeptide(L)'
;MNPRRNAVIAAVIFLSTALVLCSTVPHYELSRFIGPETCGQCHTDIYEQWKHSMHGLAHSDPLYNAVALHDLKGAAGKDELAEAEVCVKCHTPVGYITGAPKKYSPEVPGMTGIVREGIQCDYCHSITGAKKLYNAYFTFDPGHGEENPGVKRGPFNDSQSDYHDSAFSKFHTKSDICGVCHSVRHVAYGTKLGNTYEEWLKSPYGSKGANHVPCQDCHMRQRPGVPATGSTKRPDNPGVAADGGPGRPHIFTHYFAGGNSIIPEMAGDRARRGMTEELLANCVVMKIDPALKNGKLRLTLLNNGAGHAVPTGVPSTRQVWIELTVKDAAGKIVARQGHLDGKGYLAAGAVVYNLVFGDGKGKAVSNLAKAKEIIRDYRLEP
;
A
#
# COMPACT_ATOMS: atom_id res chain seq x y z
N MET A 1 14.93 -27.55 -81.24
CA MET A 1 15.38 -26.23 -80.76
C MET A 1 14.32 -25.71 -79.80
N ASN A 2 14.65 -25.60 -78.52
CA ASN A 2 13.70 -25.37 -77.42
C ASN A 2 14.05 -24.04 -76.76
N PRO A 3 13.21 -22.99 -76.80
CA PRO A 3 13.55 -21.72 -76.17
C PRO A 3 13.22 -21.76 -74.67
N ARG A 4 14.25 -21.53 -73.87
CA ARG A 4 14.21 -21.39 -72.41
C ARG A 4 13.35 -20.18 -72.02
N ARG A 5 12.30 -20.39 -71.21
CA ARG A 5 11.60 -19.32 -70.48
C ARG A 5 12.34 -19.10 -69.16
N ASN A 6 13.01 -17.96 -69.05
CA ASN A 6 13.58 -17.47 -67.80
C ASN A 6 12.45 -16.99 -66.88
N ALA A 7 12.28 -17.63 -65.73
CA ALA A 7 11.43 -17.14 -64.65
C ALA A 7 12.25 -16.19 -63.77
N VAL A 8 11.91 -14.90 -63.80
CA VAL A 8 12.45 -13.91 -62.85
C VAL A 8 11.61 -14.01 -61.58
N ILE A 9 12.20 -14.55 -60.51
CA ILE A 9 11.61 -14.54 -59.18
C ILE A 9 11.87 -13.16 -58.57
N ALA A 10 10.84 -12.33 -58.48
CA ALA A 10 10.89 -11.09 -57.73
C ALA A 10 10.83 -11.42 -56.23
N ALA A 11 11.95 -11.26 -55.53
CA ALA A 11 12.01 -11.36 -54.08
C ALA A 11 11.38 -10.09 -53.47
N VAL A 12 10.15 -10.22 -52.96
CA VAL A 12 9.50 -9.18 -52.16
C VAL A 12 10.15 -9.18 -50.77
N ILE A 13 11.04 -8.22 -50.53
CA ILE A 13 11.60 -7.95 -49.21
C ILE A 13 10.50 -7.25 -48.40
N PHE A 14 9.81 -8.00 -47.53
CA PHE A 14 8.98 -7.42 -46.48
C PHE A 14 9.90 -6.78 -45.43
N LEU A 15 10.08 -5.47 -45.50
CA LEU A 15 10.62 -4.69 -44.39
C LEU A 15 9.58 -4.75 -43.26
N SER A 16 9.77 -5.67 -42.31
CA SER A 16 9.01 -5.69 -41.07
C SER A 16 9.48 -4.51 -40.23
N THR A 17 8.74 -3.41 -40.29
CA THR A 17 8.85 -2.33 -39.30
C THR A 17 8.35 -2.90 -37.98
N ALA A 18 9.29 -3.31 -37.13
CA ALA A 18 9.02 -3.57 -35.74
C ALA A 18 8.58 -2.26 -35.10
N LEU A 19 7.26 -2.03 -35.08
CA LEU A 19 6.62 -1.06 -34.21
C LEU A 19 6.93 -1.49 -32.78
N VAL A 20 8.00 -0.93 -32.22
CA VAL A 20 8.21 -0.87 -30.78
C VAL A 20 6.98 -0.15 -30.25
N LEU A 21 6.03 -0.92 -29.71
CA LEU A 21 4.93 -0.42 -28.91
C LEU A 21 5.56 0.23 -27.68
N CYS A 22 5.97 1.48 -27.83
CA CYS A 22 6.30 2.35 -26.74
C CYS A 22 5.05 2.38 -25.86
N SER A 23 5.13 1.81 -24.66
CA SER A 23 4.00 1.76 -23.74
C SER A 23 3.62 3.19 -23.37
N THR A 24 2.64 3.75 -24.08
CA THR A 24 2.08 5.07 -23.76
C THR A 24 1.26 4.92 -22.49
N VAL A 25 1.86 5.27 -21.35
CA VAL A 25 1.06 5.72 -20.21
C VAL A 25 0.37 6.99 -20.71
N PRO A 26 -0.97 7.08 -20.72
CA PRO A 26 -1.65 8.32 -21.06
C PRO A 26 -1.10 9.40 -20.15
N HIS A 27 -0.51 10.45 -20.74
CA HIS A 27 -0.10 11.60 -19.97
C HIS A 27 -1.33 12.47 -19.78
N TYR A 28 -1.64 12.78 -18.53
CA TYR A 28 -2.71 13.71 -18.19
C TYR A 28 -2.08 15.06 -17.89
N GLU A 29 -2.69 16.16 -18.34
CA GLU A 29 -2.29 17.48 -17.85
C GLU A 29 -2.59 17.59 -16.35
N LEU A 30 -1.71 18.24 -15.59
CA LEU A 30 -1.89 18.41 -14.15
C LEU A 30 -3.21 19.13 -13.81
N SER A 31 -3.61 20.08 -14.67
CA SER A 31 -4.86 20.85 -14.55
C SER A 31 -6.13 20.01 -14.66
N ARG A 32 -6.05 18.74 -15.09
CA ARG A 32 -7.21 17.85 -15.12
C ARG A 32 -7.64 17.38 -13.73
N PHE A 33 -6.74 17.47 -12.75
CA PHE A 33 -6.98 16.99 -11.40
C PHE A 33 -7.38 18.12 -10.46
N ILE A 34 -8.26 17.78 -9.53
CA ILE A 34 -8.80 18.69 -8.51
C ILE A 34 -8.13 18.38 -7.16
N GLY A 35 -7.84 19.44 -6.40
CA GLY A 35 -7.33 19.33 -5.05
C GLY A 35 -8.36 18.71 -4.08
N PRO A 36 -7.93 17.95 -3.07
CA PRO A 36 -8.79 17.32 -2.09
C PRO A 36 -9.53 18.33 -1.19
N GLU A 37 -9.00 19.55 -1.02
CA GLU A 37 -9.70 20.63 -0.30
C GLU A 37 -11.05 20.98 -0.95
N THR A 38 -11.11 20.99 -2.28
CA THR A 38 -12.36 21.20 -3.04
C THR A 38 -13.37 20.10 -2.75
N CYS A 39 -12.92 18.84 -2.61
CA CYS A 39 -13.78 17.74 -2.19
C CYS A 39 -14.27 17.92 -0.75
N GLY A 40 -13.41 18.42 0.14
CA GLY A 40 -13.70 18.62 1.58
C GLY A 40 -14.78 19.66 1.88
N GLN A 41 -15.14 20.50 0.91
CA GLN A 41 -16.24 21.46 1.04
C GLN A 41 -17.62 20.79 1.17
N CYS A 42 -17.80 19.62 0.56
CA CYS A 42 -19.04 18.84 0.68
C CYS A 42 -18.82 17.48 1.38
N HIS A 43 -17.61 16.92 1.34
CA HIS A 43 -17.25 15.64 1.95
C HIS A 43 -16.44 15.83 3.24
N THR A 44 -16.89 16.73 4.12
CA THR A 44 -16.09 17.21 5.26
C THR A 44 -15.58 16.08 6.16
N ASP A 45 -16.45 15.17 6.60
CA ASP A 45 -16.05 14.05 7.45
C ASP A 45 -15.00 13.15 6.77
N ILE A 46 -15.17 12.85 5.48
CA ILE A 46 -14.24 11.99 4.72
C ILE A 46 -12.90 12.70 4.52
N TYR A 47 -12.92 14.00 4.23
CA TYR A 47 -11.71 14.80 4.06
C TYR A 47 -10.90 14.86 5.37
N GLU A 48 -11.56 15.08 6.50
CA GLU A 48 -10.91 15.07 7.83
C GLU A 48 -10.28 13.71 8.15
N GLN A 49 -10.94 12.61 7.78
CA GLN A 49 -10.40 11.26 7.93
C GLN A 49 -9.17 11.02 7.05
N TRP A 50 -9.17 11.56 5.84
CA TRP A 50 -8.12 11.34 4.83
C TRP A 50 -6.88 12.22 5.03
N LYS A 51 -7.04 13.51 5.33
CA LYS A 51 -5.97 14.52 5.18
C LYS A 51 -4.69 14.25 5.99
N HIS A 52 -4.80 13.55 7.13
CA HIS A 52 -3.67 13.16 7.96
C HIS A 52 -3.36 11.64 7.89
N SER A 53 -4.07 10.89 7.05
CA SER A 53 -3.79 9.47 6.82
C SER A 53 -2.46 9.29 6.10
N MET A 54 -1.89 8.09 6.16
CA MET A 54 -0.68 7.81 5.38
C MET A 54 -0.90 7.90 3.86
N HIS A 55 -2.16 7.89 3.38
CA HIS A 55 -2.46 8.20 1.99
C HIS A 55 -2.31 9.69 1.68
N GLY A 56 -2.92 10.58 2.48
CA GLY A 56 -2.76 12.04 2.32
C GLY A 56 -1.33 12.52 2.59
N LEU A 57 -0.61 11.83 3.48
CA LEU A 57 0.78 12.14 3.84
C LEU A 57 1.82 11.38 2.99
N ALA A 58 1.42 10.61 1.98
CA ALA A 58 2.33 9.69 1.29
C ALA A 58 3.54 10.38 0.64
N HIS A 59 3.36 11.62 0.17
CA HIS A 59 4.43 12.46 -0.37
C HIS A 59 5.27 13.10 0.75
N SER A 60 4.61 13.60 1.80
CA SER A 60 5.23 14.38 2.87
C SER A 60 5.81 13.54 4.00
N ASP A 61 5.65 12.20 3.95
CA ASP A 61 6.20 11.28 4.94
C ASP A 61 7.74 11.36 4.98
N PRO A 62 8.34 11.85 6.08
CA PRO A 62 9.78 11.98 6.20
C PRO A 62 10.50 10.63 6.20
N LEU A 63 9.86 9.55 6.66
CA LEU A 63 10.45 8.21 6.64
C LEU A 63 10.56 7.70 5.21
N TYR A 64 9.47 7.83 4.43
CA TYR A 64 9.48 7.53 2.99
C TYR A 64 10.59 8.31 2.28
N ASN A 65 10.64 9.62 2.43
CA ASN A 65 11.62 10.45 1.72
C ASN A 65 13.06 10.09 2.07
N ALA A 66 13.33 9.75 3.35
CA ALA A 66 14.64 9.27 3.79
C ALA A 66 15.01 7.92 3.15
N VAL A 67 14.08 6.96 3.11
CA VAL A 67 14.30 5.64 2.50
C VAL A 67 14.50 5.77 0.99
N ALA A 68 13.65 6.51 0.29
CA ALA A 68 13.76 6.72 -1.15
C ALA A 68 15.08 7.40 -1.53
N LEU A 69 15.53 8.39 -0.74
CA LEU A 69 16.82 9.04 -0.97
C LEU A 69 18.01 8.11 -0.67
N HIS A 70 17.94 7.31 0.39
CA HIS A 70 18.93 6.27 0.68
C HIS A 70 19.04 5.27 -0.47
N ASP A 71 17.89 4.83 -0.98
CA ASP A 71 17.83 3.83 -2.04
C ASP A 71 18.39 4.38 -3.35
N LEU A 72 18.02 5.61 -3.73
CA LEU A 72 18.55 6.33 -4.88
C LEU A 72 20.05 6.54 -4.81
N LYS A 73 20.58 7.00 -3.67
CA LYS A 73 22.03 7.21 -3.49
C LYS A 73 22.83 5.91 -3.53
N GLY A 74 22.22 4.82 -3.06
CA GLY A 74 22.86 3.51 -3.01
C GLY A 74 22.76 2.72 -4.31
N ALA A 75 21.83 3.06 -5.20
CA ALA A 75 21.58 2.37 -6.46
C ALA A 75 22.77 2.50 -7.42
N ALA A 76 23.20 1.38 -7.99
CA ALA A 76 24.26 1.29 -8.98
C ALA A 76 23.77 0.53 -10.22
N GLY A 77 23.92 1.15 -11.39
CA GLY A 77 23.48 0.57 -12.65
C GLY A 77 21.99 0.81 -12.95
N LYS A 78 21.61 0.44 -14.17
CA LYS A 78 20.34 0.83 -14.78
C LYS A 78 19.11 0.28 -14.04
N ASP A 79 19.17 -0.97 -13.61
CA ASP A 79 18.03 -1.67 -13.00
C ASP A 79 17.73 -1.19 -11.58
N GLU A 80 18.78 -0.96 -10.79
CA GLU A 80 18.67 -0.43 -9.42
C GLU A 80 18.19 1.03 -9.47
N LEU A 81 18.74 1.86 -10.38
CA LEU A 81 18.25 3.23 -10.58
C LEU A 81 16.79 3.27 -11.00
N ALA A 82 16.37 2.36 -11.90
CA ALA A 82 14.99 2.29 -12.34
C ALA A 82 14.01 1.98 -11.18
N GLU A 83 14.41 1.14 -10.22
CA GLU A 83 13.61 0.88 -9.02
C GLU A 83 13.61 2.09 -8.07
N ALA A 84 14.77 2.66 -7.77
CA ALA A 84 14.86 3.79 -6.85
C ALA A 84 14.09 5.04 -7.36
N GLU A 85 13.98 5.22 -8.67
CA GLU A 85 13.25 6.32 -9.29
C GLU A 85 11.72 6.12 -9.28
N VAL A 86 11.21 4.89 -9.09
CA VAL A 86 9.77 4.60 -9.30
C VAL A 86 8.89 4.86 -8.06
N CYS A 87 9.47 5.20 -6.91
CA CYS A 87 8.72 5.36 -5.66
C CYS A 87 7.57 6.39 -5.77
N VAL A 88 7.79 7.46 -6.55
CA VAL A 88 6.78 8.51 -6.81
C VAL A 88 5.50 7.97 -7.45
N LYS A 89 5.56 6.82 -8.11
CA LYS A 89 4.39 6.20 -8.73
C LYS A 89 3.28 5.87 -7.73
N CYS A 90 3.66 5.52 -6.50
CA CYS A 90 2.71 5.23 -5.42
C CYS A 90 2.61 6.37 -4.41
N HIS A 91 3.70 7.12 -4.17
CA HIS A 91 3.78 8.14 -3.13
C HIS A 91 3.44 9.57 -3.60
N THR A 92 3.51 9.83 -4.90
CA THR A 92 3.17 11.10 -5.54
C THR A 92 2.42 10.82 -6.85
N PRO A 93 1.32 10.05 -6.79
CA PRO A 93 0.80 9.38 -7.96
C PRO A 93 0.22 10.32 -9.02
N VAL A 94 -0.38 11.44 -8.60
CA VAL A 94 -0.85 12.49 -9.54
C VAL A 94 0.35 13.10 -10.26
N GLY A 95 1.41 13.45 -9.52
CA GLY A 95 2.65 13.93 -10.11
C GLY A 95 3.26 12.92 -11.09
N TYR A 96 3.24 11.63 -10.78
CA TYR A 96 3.75 10.61 -11.69
C TYR A 96 2.98 10.52 -13.01
N ILE A 97 1.65 10.47 -12.96
CA ILE A 97 0.82 10.31 -14.17
C ILE A 97 0.77 11.59 -15.02
N THR A 98 1.02 12.75 -14.43
CA THR A 98 1.09 14.06 -15.10
C THR A 98 2.51 14.50 -15.45
N GLY A 99 3.52 13.78 -14.94
CA GLY A 99 4.93 14.02 -15.22
C GLY A 99 5.63 15.02 -14.30
N ALA A 100 4.94 15.49 -13.26
CA ALA A 100 5.44 16.41 -12.26
C ALA A 100 5.46 15.76 -10.84
N PRO A 101 6.33 14.77 -10.55
CA PRO A 101 7.48 14.32 -11.33
C PRO A 101 7.33 12.89 -11.90
N LYS A 102 8.02 12.58 -13.00
CA LYS A 102 8.09 11.21 -13.56
C LYS A 102 8.94 10.23 -12.74
N LYS A 103 9.82 10.74 -11.88
CA LYS A 103 10.84 9.98 -11.15
C LYS A 103 11.04 10.59 -9.77
N TYR A 104 11.48 9.78 -8.82
CA TYR A 104 12.00 10.29 -7.56
C TYR A 104 13.34 10.99 -7.74
N SER A 105 13.55 12.07 -7.00
CA SER A 105 14.79 12.84 -6.94
C SER A 105 14.86 13.60 -5.60
N PRO A 106 16.04 14.15 -5.21
CA PRO A 106 16.18 14.92 -3.98
C PRO A 106 15.28 16.17 -3.89
N GLU A 107 14.76 16.66 -5.02
CA GLU A 107 13.87 17.82 -5.10
C GLU A 107 12.41 17.47 -4.83
N VAL A 108 12.03 16.19 -4.97
CA VAL A 108 10.64 15.72 -4.78
C VAL A 108 10.04 16.16 -3.44
N PRO A 109 10.72 16.02 -2.29
CA PRO A 109 10.17 16.46 -1.00
C PRO A 109 9.80 17.95 -0.93
N GLY A 110 10.39 18.78 -1.80
CA GLY A 110 10.17 20.23 -1.85
C GLY A 110 9.11 20.67 -2.87
N MET A 111 8.48 19.74 -3.60
CA MET A 111 7.44 20.09 -4.57
C MET A 111 6.17 20.64 -3.90
N THR A 112 5.47 21.52 -4.62
CA THR A 112 4.31 22.27 -4.12
C THR A 112 3.08 22.05 -5.01
N GLY A 113 1.91 22.47 -4.53
CA GLY A 113 0.63 22.26 -5.21
C GLY A 113 0.11 20.82 -5.08
N ILE A 114 -0.82 20.44 -5.94
CA ILE A 114 -1.61 19.20 -5.78
C ILE A 114 -0.76 17.94 -5.80
N VAL A 115 0.43 17.99 -6.40
CA VAL A 115 1.37 16.86 -6.43
C VAL A 115 1.90 16.50 -5.04
N ARG A 116 1.83 17.42 -4.08
CA ARG A 116 2.24 17.21 -2.68
C ARG A 116 1.17 16.48 -1.86
N GLU A 117 -0.05 16.33 -2.37
CA GLU A 117 -1.23 15.87 -1.62
C GLU A 117 -1.38 14.34 -1.61
N GLY A 118 -0.26 13.61 -1.79
CA GLY A 118 -0.21 12.15 -1.68
C GLY A 118 -1.20 11.43 -2.60
N ILE A 119 -1.87 10.39 -2.07
CA ILE A 119 -2.94 9.67 -2.76
C ILE A 119 -4.25 10.44 -2.49
N GLN A 120 -4.58 11.39 -3.35
CA GLN A 120 -5.72 12.30 -3.18
C GLN A 120 -7.08 11.70 -3.62
N CYS A 121 -8.17 12.35 -3.20
CA CYS A 121 -9.55 11.98 -3.49
C CYS A 121 -9.77 11.79 -5.00
N ASP A 122 -9.39 12.79 -5.79
CA ASP A 122 -9.61 12.79 -7.23
C ASP A 122 -8.80 11.72 -7.96
N TYR A 123 -7.61 11.39 -7.46
CA TYR A 123 -6.81 10.29 -8.00
C TYR A 123 -7.53 8.95 -7.84
N CYS A 124 -8.00 8.63 -6.63
CA CYS A 124 -8.70 7.38 -6.37
C CYS A 124 -10.05 7.31 -7.10
N HIS A 125 -10.87 8.36 -7.00
CA HIS A 125 -12.23 8.36 -7.53
C HIS A 125 -12.30 8.57 -9.06
N SER A 126 -11.18 8.85 -9.72
CA SER A 126 -11.05 8.85 -11.19
C SER A 126 -10.56 7.51 -11.77
N ILE A 127 -10.29 6.49 -10.94
CA ILE A 127 -9.85 5.17 -11.40
C ILE A 127 -11.00 4.43 -12.09
N THR A 128 -10.73 3.85 -13.26
CA THR A 128 -11.69 3.03 -14.02
C THR A 128 -11.38 1.53 -13.94
N GLY A 129 -10.18 1.17 -13.52
CA GLY A 129 -9.70 -0.21 -13.46
C GLY A 129 -8.19 -0.28 -13.34
N ALA A 130 -7.62 -1.42 -13.76
CA ALA A 130 -6.19 -1.66 -13.72
C ALA A 130 -5.71 -2.48 -14.92
N LYS A 131 -4.56 -2.10 -15.47
CA LYS A 131 -3.82 -2.91 -16.45
C LYS A 131 -3.09 -4.07 -15.77
N LYS A 132 -2.64 -3.88 -14.51
CA LYS A 132 -1.99 -4.90 -13.68
C LYS A 132 -2.34 -4.66 -12.21
N LEU A 133 -2.52 -5.74 -11.43
CA LEU A 133 -2.78 -5.68 -9.99
C LEU A 133 -1.49 -5.58 -9.15
N TYR A 134 -0.54 -4.78 -9.60
CA TYR A 134 0.70 -4.46 -8.89
C TYR A 134 1.33 -3.20 -9.48
N ASN A 135 2.27 -2.58 -8.76
CA ASN A 135 3.04 -1.40 -9.20
C ASN A 135 2.19 -0.24 -9.73
N ALA A 136 1.00 0.01 -9.17
CA ALA A 136 0.15 1.15 -9.49
C ALA A 136 -0.18 1.31 -11.00
N TYR A 137 -0.38 0.20 -11.73
CA TYR A 137 -0.82 0.21 -13.13
C TYR A 137 -2.34 0.36 -13.26
N PHE A 138 -2.89 1.44 -12.72
CA PHE A 138 -4.30 1.80 -12.87
C PHE A 138 -4.63 2.31 -14.29
N THR A 139 -5.92 2.31 -14.61
CA THR A 139 -6.50 3.10 -15.71
C THR A 139 -7.34 4.22 -15.11
N PHE A 140 -7.32 5.40 -15.72
CA PHE A 140 -7.98 6.60 -15.19
C PHE A 140 -8.85 7.28 -16.25
N ASP A 141 -9.85 7.98 -15.75
CA ASP A 141 -10.68 8.91 -16.51
C ASP A 141 -10.97 10.12 -15.60
N PRO A 142 -9.99 11.03 -15.43
CA PRO A 142 -10.17 12.24 -14.65
C PRO A 142 -10.96 13.27 -15.44
N GLY A 143 -11.49 14.28 -14.76
CA GLY A 143 -12.16 15.42 -15.39
C GLY A 143 -11.21 16.33 -16.15
N HIS A 144 -11.62 17.59 -16.25
CA HIS A 144 -10.90 18.69 -16.87
C HIS A 144 -10.72 19.85 -15.88
N GLY A 145 -10.43 19.52 -14.61
CA GLY A 145 -10.29 20.50 -13.53
C GLY A 145 -11.63 20.88 -12.89
N GLU A 146 -11.64 21.94 -12.09
CA GLU A 146 -12.79 22.31 -11.25
C GLU A 146 -14.03 22.73 -12.04
N GLU A 147 -13.87 23.34 -13.22
CA GLU A 147 -14.99 23.74 -14.07
C GLU A 147 -15.72 22.55 -14.72
N ASN A 148 -15.03 21.42 -14.86
CA ASN A 148 -15.61 20.18 -15.36
C ASN A 148 -14.97 18.99 -14.64
N PRO A 149 -15.42 18.67 -13.42
CA PRO A 149 -14.81 17.62 -12.61
C PRO A 149 -14.93 16.22 -13.21
N GLY A 150 -15.81 16.02 -14.18
CA GLY A 150 -16.09 14.71 -14.78
C GLY A 150 -16.69 13.72 -13.78
N VAL A 151 -16.55 12.42 -14.08
CA VAL A 151 -17.20 11.35 -13.31
C VAL A 151 -16.35 10.89 -12.13
N LYS A 152 -16.92 10.97 -10.92
CA LYS A 152 -16.36 10.37 -9.70
C LYS A 152 -17.02 9.02 -9.41
N ARG A 153 -16.20 8.03 -9.08
CA ARG A 153 -16.61 6.62 -9.01
C ARG A 153 -16.56 6.11 -7.59
N GLY A 154 -17.57 5.33 -7.19
CA GLY A 154 -17.65 4.83 -5.82
C GLY A 154 -18.54 3.59 -5.68
N PRO A 155 -18.81 3.16 -4.43
CA PRO A 155 -19.58 1.95 -4.16
C PRO A 155 -21.09 2.14 -4.27
N PHE A 156 -21.58 3.38 -4.41
CA PHE A 156 -23.00 3.71 -4.46
C PHE A 156 -23.48 3.95 -5.91
N ASN A 157 -24.70 3.53 -6.22
CA ASN A 157 -25.32 3.64 -7.56
C ASN A 157 -26.46 4.66 -7.64
N ASP A 158 -26.76 5.34 -6.53
CA ASP A 158 -27.83 6.32 -6.35
C ASP A 158 -27.28 7.71 -6.00
N SER A 159 -25.97 7.91 -6.07
CA SER A 159 -25.33 9.20 -5.80
C SER A 159 -25.71 10.23 -6.86
N GLN A 160 -26.10 11.41 -6.42
CA GLN A 160 -26.37 12.59 -7.25
C GLN A 160 -25.59 13.77 -6.67
N SER A 161 -25.04 14.62 -7.54
CA SER A 161 -24.23 15.79 -7.19
C SER A 161 -24.41 16.85 -8.26
N ASP A 162 -24.49 18.11 -7.83
CA ASP A 162 -24.61 19.26 -8.73
C ASP A 162 -23.25 19.72 -9.28
N TYR A 163 -22.15 19.28 -8.67
CA TYR A 163 -20.79 19.72 -9.03
C TYR A 163 -20.07 18.72 -9.94
N HIS A 164 -20.25 17.41 -9.72
CA HIS A 164 -19.58 16.38 -10.50
C HIS A 164 -20.52 15.23 -10.83
N ASP A 165 -20.31 14.56 -11.96
CA ASP A 165 -21.03 13.34 -12.27
C ASP A 165 -20.63 12.23 -11.30
N SER A 166 -21.55 11.30 -11.03
CA SER A 166 -21.32 10.15 -10.14
C SER A 166 -21.63 8.84 -10.85
N ALA A 167 -20.78 7.83 -10.66
CA ALA A 167 -21.02 6.50 -11.21
C ALA A 167 -20.65 5.38 -10.24
N PHE A 168 -21.50 4.35 -10.18
CA PHE A 168 -21.16 3.10 -9.50
C PHE A 168 -19.95 2.44 -10.15
N SER A 169 -19.03 1.93 -9.32
CA SER A 169 -17.89 1.17 -9.77
C SER A 169 -17.71 -0.11 -8.96
N LYS A 170 -17.94 -1.25 -9.62
CA LYS A 170 -17.62 -2.57 -9.06
C LYS A 170 -16.13 -2.73 -8.72
N PHE A 171 -15.25 -1.95 -9.34
CA PHE A 171 -13.83 -1.97 -8.99
C PHE A 171 -13.57 -1.35 -7.61
N HIS A 172 -14.30 -0.30 -7.25
CA HIS A 172 -14.21 0.36 -5.93
C HIS A 172 -14.78 -0.50 -4.79
N THR A 173 -15.59 -1.51 -5.09
CA THR A 173 -16.14 -2.45 -4.09
C THR A 173 -15.25 -3.68 -3.86
N LYS A 174 -14.09 -3.78 -4.52
CA LYS A 174 -13.23 -4.97 -4.47
C LYS A 174 -11.83 -4.63 -3.96
N SER A 175 -11.18 -5.59 -3.30
CA SER A 175 -9.78 -5.46 -2.88
C SER A 175 -8.80 -5.17 -4.04
N ASP A 176 -9.19 -5.50 -5.29
CA ASP A 176 -8.39 -5.27 -6.50
C ASP A 176 -7.89 -3.81 -6.61
N ILE A 177 -8.70 -2.81 -6.22
CA ILE A 177 -8.29 -1.39 -6.24
C ILE A 177 -7.10 -1.14 -5.30
N CYS A 178 -7.11 -1.75 -4.12
CA CYS A 178 -6.01 -1.67 -3.16
C CYS A 178 -4.79 -2.46 -3.67
N GLY A 179 -5.04 -3.62 -4.29
CA GLY A 179 -4.00 -4.54 -4.74
C GLY A 179 -3.04 -3.96 -5.77
N VAL A 180 -3.49 -3.00 -6.59
CA VAL A 180 -2.63 -2.34 -7.57
C VAL A 180 -1.46 -1.61 -6.90
N CYS A 181 -1.65 -0.96 -5.75
CA CYS A 181 -0.57 -0.32 -4.97
C CYS A 181 0.02 -1.25 -3.90
N HIS A 182 -0.81 -2.06 -3.25
CA HIS A 182 -0.41 -2.94 -2.14
C HIS A 182 0.17 -4.30 -2.60
N SER A 183 0.51 -4.40 -3.87
CA SER A 183 1.41 -5.41 -4.43
C SER A 183 2.53 -4.68 -5.18
N VAL A 184 3.74 -4.72 -4.63
CA VAL A 184 4.93 -4.04 -5.14
C VAL A 184 5.95 -5.08 -5.57
N ARG A 185 6.35 -5.01 -6.84
CA ARG A 185 7.35 -5.87 -7.46
C ARG A 185 8.47 -5.00 -8.00
N HIS A 186 9.70 -5.42 -7.77
CA HIS A 186 10.87 -4.76 -8.32
C HIS A 186 10.75 -4.66 -9.85
N VAL A 187 10.91 -3.46 -10.41
CA VAL A 187 10.60 -3.17 -11.81
C VAL A 187 11.51 -3.89 -12.79
N ALA A 188 12.77 -4.12 -12.41
CA ALA A 188 13.72 -4.92 -13.17
C ALA A 188 13.71 -6.42 -12.79
N TYR A 189 13.83 -6.76 -11.50
CA TYR A 189 14.04 -8.15 -11.07
C TYR A 189 12.76 -8.95 -10.82
N GLY A 190 11.61 -8.29 -10.68
CA GLY A 190 10.34 -8.95 -10.36
C GLY A 190 10.21 -9.44 -8.91
N THR A 191 11.23 -9.27 -8.07
CA THR A 191 11.20 -9.56 -6.62
C THR A 191 9.99 -8.90 -5.98
N LYS A 192 9.25 -9.63 -5.13
CA LYS A 192 8.09 -9.07 -4.42
C LYS A 192 8.57 -8.24 -3.23
N LEU A 193 8.75 -6.94 -3.46
CA LEU A 193 9.19 -5.97 -2.45
C LEU A 193 8.11 -5.75 -1.38
N GLY A 194 6.85 -5.84 -1.78
CA GLY A 194 5.72 -5.92 -0.88
C GLY A 194 4.58 -6.72 -1.48
N ASN A 195 3.99 -7.64 -0.71
CA ASN A 195 3.14 -8.68 -1.28
C ASN A 195 1.76 -8.79 -0.60
N THR A 196 1.31 -7.72 0.05
CA THR A 196 0.09 -7.68 0.88
C THR A 196 -1.13 -8.26 0.17
N TYR A 197 -1.36 -7.88 -1.09
CA TYR A 197 -2.53 -8.34 -1.83
C TYR A 197 -2.49 -9.83 -2.13
N GLU A 198 -1.33 -10.37 -2.51
CA GLU A 198 -1.21 -11.80 -2.77
C GLU A 198 -1.18 -12.64 -1.49
N GLU A 199 -0.65 -12.09 -0.39
CA GLU A 199 -0.79 -12.67 0.96
C GLU A 199 -2.28 -12.77 1.33
N TRP A 200 -3.05 -11.72 1.06
CA TRP A 200 -4.49 -11.73 1.28
C TRP A 200 -5.24 -12.72 0.38
N LEU A 201 -4.90 -12.80 -0.90
CA LEU A 201 -5.51 -13.79 -1.80
C LEU A 201 -5.34 -15.24 -1.31
N LYS A 202 -4.25 -15.53 -0.59
CA LYS A 202 -3.97 -16.86 -0.04
C LYS A 202 -4.61 -17.10 1.32
N SER A 203 -5.08 -16.06 1.99
CA SER A 203 -5.70 -16.19 3.31
C SER A 203 -7.16 -16.64 3.20
N PRO A 204 -7.76 -17.07 4.33
CA PRO A 204 -9.21 -17.33 4.39
C PRO A 204 -10.06 -16.12 3.98
N TYR A 205 -9.54 -14.90 4.13
CA TYR A 205 -10.25 -13.65 3.84
C TYR A 205 -10.24 -13.29 2.35
N GLY A 206 -9.20 -13.64 1.60
CA GLY A 206 -9.17 -13.47 0.15
C GLY A 206 -9.83 -14.61 -0.62
N SER A 207 -10.05 -15.75 0.03
CA SER A 207 -10.74 -16.90 -0.54
C SER A 207 -12.20 -16.58 -0.88
N LYS A 208 -12.74 -17.21 -1.93
CA LYS A 208 -14.17 -17.11 -2.26
C LYS A 208 -15.00 -17.85 -1.19
N GLY A 209 -16.18 -17.34 -0.88
CA GLY A 209 -17.15 -18.00 0.01
C GLY A 209 -17.45 -17.20 1.26
N ALA A 210 -17.98 -17.86 2.29
CA ALA A 210 -18.51 -17.23 3.50
C ALA A 210 -17.48 -16.45 4.32
N ASN A 211 -16.18 -16.78 4.18
CA ASN A 211 -15.09 -16.12 4.90
C ASN A 211 -14.49 -14.93 4.13
N HIS A 212 -14.99 -14.64 2.92
CA HIS A 212 -14.47 -13.54 2.11
C HIS A 212 -14.67 -12.20 2.82
N VAL A 213 -13.58 -11.45 2.98
CA VAL A 213 -13.61 -10.09 3.52
C VAL A 213 -12.71 -9.22 2.65
N PRO A 214 -13.27 -8.25 1.90
CA PRO A 214 -12.47 -7.34 1.10
C PRO A 214 -11.67 -6.37 1.99
N CYS A 215 -10.59 -5.81 1.45
CA CYS A 215 -9.73 -4.88 2.18
C CYS A 215 -10.53 -3.74 2.83
N GLN A 216 -11.52 -3.22 2.10
CA GLN A 216 -12.42 -2.14 2.53
C GLN A 216 -13.19 -2.48 3.80
N ASP A 217 -13.64 -3.73 3.97
CA ASP A 217 -14.43 -4.13 5.13
C ASP A 217 -13.60 -4.22 6.41
N CYS A 218 -12.26 -4.22 6.33
CA CYS A 218 -11.41 -3.98 7.50
C CYS A 218 -10.92 -2.52 7.53
N HIS A 219 -10.21 -2.08 6.50
CA HIS A 219 -9.45 -0.82 6.50
C HIS A 219 -10.27 0.44 6.25
N MET A 220 -11.51 0.31 5.78
CA MET A 220 -12.45 1.42 5.59
C MET A 220 -13.71 1.27 6.47
N ARG A 221 -13.65 0.40 7.49
CA ARG A 221 -14.61 0.39 8.61
C ARG A 221 -14.01 0.87 9.92
N GLN A 222 -12.68 0.91 9.98
CA GLN A 222 -11.88 1.41 11.08
C GLN A 222 -12.28 2.83 11.44
N ARG A 223 -12.51 3.06 12.73
CA ARG A 223 -12.78 4.36 13.34
C ARG A 223 -12.48 4.27 14.85
N PRO A 224 -12.41 5.38 15.58
CA PRO A 224 -12.14 5.32 17.03
C PRO A 224 -13.06 4.32 17.76
N GLY A 225 -12.47 3.39 18.51
CA GLY A 225 -13.18 2.33 19.24
C GLY A 225 -13.66 1.15 18.37
N VAL A 226 -13.38 1.15 17.07
CA VAL A 226 -13.75 0.07 16.13
C VAL A 226 -12.51 -0.32 15.30
N PRO A 227 -11.71 -1.29 15.78
CA PRO A 227 -10.50 -1.74 15.08
C PRO A 227 -10.79 -2.43 13.73
N ALA A 228 -11.98 -3.03 13.58
CA ALA A 228 -12.45 -3.72 12.37
C ALA A 228 -11.41 -4.67 11.76
N THR A 229 -10.86 -5.56 12.58
CA THR A 229 -9.93 -6.63 12.17
C THR A 229 -10.68 -7.95 11.93
N GLY A 230 -9.98 -8.98 11.45
CA GLY A 230 -10.53 -10.34 11.36
C GLY A 230 -10.94 -10.95 12.70
N SER A 231 -10.42 -10.42 13.81
CA SER A 231 -10.70 -10.87 15.18
C SER A 231 -11.68 -9.99 15.95
N THR A 232 -12.20 -8.92 15.33
CA THR A 232 -13.11 -7.97 15.99
C THR A 232 -14.36 -7.76 15.15
N LYS A 233 -15.40 -7.17 15.76
CA LYS A 233 -16.64 -6.84 15.04
C LYS A 233 -16.36 -5.74 14.01
N ARG A 234 -17.07 -5.81 12.89
CA ARG A 234 -17.06 -4.84 11.79
C ARG A 234 -18.45 -4.22 11.62
N PRO A 235 -18.97 -3.49 12.62
CA PRO A 235 -20.32 -2.96 12.57
C PRO A 235 -20.49 -2.00 11.40
N ASP A 236 -21.71 -1.92 10.90
CA ASP A 236 -22.10 -0.88 9.95
C ASP A 236 -21.90 0.52 10.57
N ASN A 237 -21.94 1.53 9.70
CA ASN A 237 -21.57 2.90 10.03
C ASN A 237 -22.59 3.83 9.37
N PRO A 238 -23.81 3.94 9.93
CA PRO A 238 -24.84 4.77 9.32
C PRO A 238 -24.40 6.22 9.26
N GLY A 239 -24.69 6.89 8.15
CA GLY A 239 -24.26 8.27 7.94
C GLY A 239 -24.52 8.76 6.52
N VAL A 240 -23.92 9.90 6.18
CA VAL A 240 -23.96 10.49 4.85
C VAL A 240 -22.57 10.54 4.26
N ALA A 241 -22.45 10.40 2.93
CA ALA A 241 -21.16 10.49 2.26
C ALA A 241 -20.72 11.95 2.03
N ALA A 242 -21.69 12.85 1.88
CA ALA A 242 -21.51 14.28 1.67
C ALA A 242 -22.66 15.04 2.35
N ASP A 243 -22.43 16.32 2.65
CA ASP A 243 -23.44 17.22 3.19
C ASP A 243 -24.63 17.31 2.23
N GLY A 244 -25.84 17.20 2.79
CA GLY A 244 -27.08 17.16 2.01
C GLY A 244 -27.33 15.85 1.24
N GLY A 245 -26.39 14.89 1.28
CA GLY A 245 -26.54 13.58 0.65
C GLY A 245 -27.54 12.66 1.38
N PRO A 246 -28.00 11.58 0.71
CA PRO A 246 -28.92 10.62 1.31
C PRO A 246 -28.25 9.86 2.47
N GLY A 247 -29.02 9.62 3.53
CA GLY A 247 -28.61 8.74 4.63
C GLY A 247 -28.41 7.30 4.15
N ARG A 248 -27.33 6.67 4.61
CA ARG A 248 -26.94 5.31 4.23
C ARG A 248 -26.77 4.41 5.45
N PRO A 249 -27.06 3.11 5.34
CA PRO A 249 -26.78 2.15 6.41
C PRO A 249 -25.28 2.06 6.72
N HIS A 250 -24.42 2.27 5.72
CA HIS A 250 -22.98 2.20 5.88
C HIS A 250 -22.25 3.21 4.99
N ILE A 251 -21.40 4.02 5.63
CA ILE A 251 -20.39 4.86 4.99
C ILE A 251 -19.00 4.33 5.33
N PHE A 252 -18.18 4.14 4.30
CA PHE A 252 -16.80 3.73 4.43
C PHE A 252 -15.92 4.91 4.90
N THR A 253 -15.07 4.64 5.88
CA THR A 253 -14.14 5.62 6.45
C THR A 253 -12.84 5.68 5.66
N HIS A 254 -12.15 6.83 5.74
CA HIS A 254 -10.92 7.10 5.00
C HIS A 254 -9.71 7.35 5.91
N TYR A 255 -9.73 6.78 7.13
CA TYR A 255 -8.62 6.90 8.07
C TYR A 255 -7.37 6.14 7.62
N PHE A 256 -7.56 5.01 6.92
CA PHE A 256 -6.50 4.11 6.44
C PHE A 256 -5.45 3.78 7.50
N ALA A 257 -5.89 3.49 8.72
CA ALA A 257 -4.99 3.17 9.81
C ALA A 257 -4.22 1.87 9.50
N GLY A 258 -2.94 1.90 9.82
CA GLY A 258 -2.01 0.78 9.65
C GLY A 258 -0.98 0.80 10.77
N GLY A 259 0.25 0.35 10.49
CA GLY A 259 1.31 0.26 11.49
C GLY A 259 2.07 1.55 11.81
N ASN A 260 1.58 2.74 11.44
CA ASN A 260 2.26 4.02 11.69
C ASN A 260 1.41 4.91 12.61
N SER A 261 1.80 4.99 13.88
CA SER A 261 1.17 5.87 14.88
C SER A 261 1.86 7.23 15.00
N ILE A 262 3.07 7.38 14.45
CA ILE A 262 3.93 8.55 14.70
C ILE A 262 3.65 9.65 13.68
N ILE A 263 3.66 9.32 12.38
CA ILE A 263 3.54 10.32 11.31
C ILE A 263 2.17 11.02 11.33
N PRO A 264 1.04 10.31 11.48
CA PRO A 264 -0.25 10.96 11.71
C PRO A 264 -0.30 11.84 12.95
N GLU A 265 0.31 11.42 14.08
CA GLU A 265 0.35 12.23 15.31
C GLU A 265 1.19 13.50 15.12
N MET A 266 2.33 13.41 14.43
CA MET A 266 3.14 14.57 14.05
C MET A 266 2.38 15.56 13.15
N ALA A 267 1.45 15.05 12.33
CA ALA A 267 0.54 15.87 11.52
C ALA A 267 -0.68 16.39 12.31
N GLY A 268 -0.77 16.13 13.62
CA GLY A 268 -1.82 16.63 14.50
C GLY A 268 -3.00 15.67 14.74
N ASP A 269 -2.97 14.46 14.20
CA ASP A 269 -4.06 13.48 14.34
C ASP A 269 -3.78 12.45 15.45
N ARG A 270 -4.03 12.87 16.69
CA ARG A 270 -3.90 11.99 17.87
C ARG A 270 -4.92 10.84 17.87
N ALA A 271 -6.08 11.03 17.26
CA ALA A 271 -7.11 10.00 17.20
C ALA A 271 -6.62 8.79 16.39
N ARG A 272 -5.92 9.02 15.27
CA ARG A 272 -5.37 7.94 14.44
C ARG A 272 -4.30 7.12 15.17
N ARG A 273 -3.54 7.71 16.11
CA ARG A 273 -2.62 6.92 16.96
C ARG A 273 -3.36 5.87 17.77
N GLY A 274 -4.45 6.25 18.46
CA GLY A 274 -5.27 5.31 19.21
C GLY A 274 -5.85 4.21 18.32
N MET A 275 -6.33 4.58 17.12
CA MET A 275 -6.80 3.60 16.13
C MET A 275 -5.72 2.62 15.67
N THR A 276 -4.49 3.10 15.46
CA THR A 276 -3.34 2.23 15.11
C THR A 276 -3.00 1.28 16.26
N GLU A 277 -2.96 1.77 17.50
CA GLU A 277 -2.69 0.93 18.68
C GLU A 277 -3.78 -0.14 18.86
N GLU A 278 -5.04 0.24 18.72
CA GLU A 278 -6.20 -0.66 18.72
C GLU A 278 -6.12 -1.72 17.61
N LEU A 279 -5.77 -1.32 16.39
CA LEU A 279 -5.61 -2.23 15.25
C LEU A 279 -4.47 -3.24 15.49
N LEU A 280 -3.32 -2.76 15.95
CA LEU A 280 -2.15 -3.60 16.21
C LEU A 280 -2.39 -4.57 17.38
N ALA A 281 -3.12 -4.14 18.42
CA ALA A 281 -3.49 -5.01 19.53
C ALA A 281 -4.46 -6.14 19.12
N ASN A 282 -5.17 -5.98 18.00
CA ASN A 282 -6.19 -6.92 17.52
C ASN A 282 -5.80 -7.64 16.22
N CYS A 283 -4.53 -7.57 15.79
CA CYS A 283 -4.06 -8.25 14.57
C CYS A 283 -3.49 -9.65 14.82
N VAL A 284 -2.83 -9.87 15.99
CA VAL A 284 -2.20 -11.14 16.38
C VAL A 284 -2.60 -11.50 17.80
N VAL A 285 -3.09 -12.72 18.00
CA VAL A 285 -3.37 -13.26 19.33
C VAL A 285 -2.12 -13.99 19.85
N MET A 286 -1.63 -13.59 21.02
CA MET A 286 -0.55 -14.28 21.73
C MET A 286 -1.10 -15.08 22.91
N LYS A 287 -0.68 -16.34 23.02
CA LYS A 287 -0.96 -17.22 24.16
C LYS A 287 0.35 -17.75 24.74
N ILE A 288 0.42 -17.83 26.06
CA ILE A 288 1.56 -18.40 26.78
C ILE A 288 1.05 -19.65 27.51
N ASP A 289 1.68 -20.80 27.28
CA ASP A 289 1.39 -22.00 28.07
C ASP A 289 1.85 -21.74 29.52
N PRO A 290 0.99 -21.92 30.54
CA PRO A 290 1.32 -21.58 31.92
C PRO A 290 2.38 -22.52 32.53
N ALA A 291 2.58 -23.69 31.94
CA ALA A 291 3.51 -24.70 32.43
C ALA A 291 4.88 -24.55 31.77
N LEU A 292 5.92 -24.36 32.59
CA LEU A 292 7.29 -24.54 32.17
C LEU A 292 7.58 -26.05 32.01
N LYS A 293 7.90 -26.51 30.79
CA LYS A 293 8.21 -27.92 30.53
C LYS A 293 9.68 -28.05 30.16
N ASN A 294 10.46 -28.77 30.97
CA ASN A 294 11.90 -28.95 30.79
C ASN A 294 12.66 -27.63 30.60
N GLY A 295 12.33 -26.62 31.42
CA GLY A 295 12.95 -25.29 31.33
C GLY A 295 12.53 -24.46 30.12
N LYS A 296 11.55 -24.92 29.31
CA LYS A 296 11.04 -24.20 28.14
C LYS A 296 9.64 -23.68 28.40
N LEU A 297 9.42 -22.41 28.03
CA LEU A 297 8.11 -21.79 27.95
C LEU A 297 7.63 -21.85 26.50
N ARG A 298 6.38 -22.28 26.27
CA ARG A 298 5.79 -22.27 24.94
C ARG A 298 4.92 -21.04 24.76
N LEU A 299 5.18 -20.30 23.68
CA LEU A 299 4.32 -19.24 23.20
C LEU A 299 3.67 -19.67 21.88
N THR A 300 2.41 -19.29 21.70
CA THR A 300 1.67 -19.45 20.45
C THR A 300 1.22 -18.09 19.96
N LEU A 301 1.58 -17.77 18.71
CA LEU A 301 1.11 -16.59 18.01
C LEU A 301 0.16 -17.03 16.91
N LEU A 302 -1.00 -16.39 16.84
CA LEU A 302 -2.01 -16.65 15.82
C LEU A 302 -2.34 -15.34 15.10
N ASN A 303 -2.05 -15.28 13.81
CA ASN A 303 -2.47 -14.18 12.94
C ASN A 303 -3.88 -14.46 12.39
N ASN A 304 -4.90 -14.27 13.22
CA ASN A 304 -6.29 -14.34 12.80
C ASN A 304 -6.94 -12.96 12.69
N GLY A 305 -6.23 -11.89 13.07
CA GLY A 305 -6.73 -10.53 12.98
C GLY A 305 -6.39 -9.84 11.66
N ALA A 306 -5.26 -10.19 11.03
CA ALA A 306 -4.88 -9.67 9.73
C ALA A 306 -5.12 -10.70 8.63
N GLY A 307 -5.69 -10.24 7.51
CA GLY A 307 -5.89 -11.10 6.35
C GLY A 307 -4.66 -11.28 5.47
N HIS A 308 -3.50 -10.79 5.90
CA HIS A 308 -2.21 -10.80 5.23
C HIS A 308 -1.12 -11.03 6.28
N ALA A 309 0.14 -11.21 5.88
CA ALA A 309 1.21 -11.48 6.84
C ALA A 309 1.37 -10.35 7.87
N VAL A 310 1.90 -10.66 9.06
CA VAL A 310 2.27 -9.64 10.06
C VAL A 310 3.79 -9.70 10.30
N PRO A 311 4.53 -8.61 10.02
CA PRO A 311 4.10 -7.38 9.33
C PRO A 311 4.03 -7.54 7.79
N THR A 312 3.02 -6.96 7.13
CA THR A 312 2.93 -6.87 5.66
C THR A 312 3.55 -5.55 5.13
N GLY A 313 3.32 -5.23 3.85
CA GLY A 313 3.79 -4.00 3.20
C GLY A 313 5.19 -4.21 2.64
N VAL A 314 6.15 -3.34 2.99
CA VAL A 314 7.58 -3.54 2.74
C VAL A 314 8.22 -4.12 4.00
N PRO A 315 8.16 -5.44 4.23
CA PRO A 315 8.51 -6.06 5.52
C PRO A 315 9.98 -5.95 5.90
N SER A 316 10.89 -5.65 4.97
CA SER A 316 12.31 -5.46 5.29
C SER A 316 12.56 -4.21 6.14
N THR A 317 11.63 -3.24 6.13
CA THR A 317 11.70 -2.01 6.93
C THR A 317 10.92 -2.11 8.24
N ARG A 318 10.34 -3.28 8.54
CA ARG A 318 9.50 -3.52 9.72
C ARG A 318 10.05 -4.68 10.53
N GLN A 319 9.98 -4.55 11.85
CA GLN A 319 10.34 -5.62 12.77
C GLN A 319 9.20 -5.81 13.76
N VAL A 320 8.74 -7.05 13.88
CA VAL A 320 7.92 -7.51 15.00
C VAL A 320 8.76 -8.53 15.76
N TRP A 321 8.84 -8.42 17.07
CA TRP A 321 9.59 -9.35 17.90
C TRP A 321 8.86 -9.64 19.20
N ILE A 322 9.27 -10.69 19.89
CA ILE A 322 8.76 -11.02 21.22
C ILE A 322 9.74 -10.51 22.25
N GLU A 323 9.27 -9.63 23.13
CA GLU A 323 9.96 -9.31 24.38
C GLU A 323 9.37 -10.16 25.51
N LEU A 324 10.20 -10.99 26.16
CA LEU A 324 9.79 -11.88 27.24
C LEU A 324 10.60 -11.61 28.50
N THR A 325 9.92 -11.39 29.62
CA THR A 325 10.52 -11.33 30.97
C THR A 325 9.93 -12.42 31.85
N VAL A 326 10.78 -13.27 32.44
CA VAL A 326 10.39 -14.27 33.43
C VAL A 326 10.85 -13.83 34.80
N LYS A 327 9.93 -13.83 35.78
CA LYS A 327 10.19 -13.48 37.18
C LYS A 327 9.92 -14.68 38.09
N ASP A 328 10.66 -14.80 39.18
CA ASP A 328 10.34 -15.73 40.26
C ASP A 328 9.22 -15.19 41.16
N ALA A 329 8.82 -15.98 42.17
CA ALA A 329 7.77 -15.61 43.11
C ALA A 329 8.09 -14.38 43.96
N ALA A 330 9.37 -14.01 44.11
CA ALA A 330 9.80 -12.80 44.80
C ALA A 330 9.87 -11.57 43.86
N GLY A 331 9.52 -11.75 42.59
CA GLY A 331 9.57 -10.71 41.57
C GLY A 331 10.95 -10.48 40.95
N LYS A 332 11.96 -11.29 41.32
CA LYS A 332 13.30 -11.21 40.74
C LYS A 332 13.29 -11.81 39.34
N ILE A 333 13.94 -11.11 38.41
CA ILE A 333 14.04 -11.54 37.01
C ILE A 333 15.01 -12.72 36.90
N VAL A 334 14.53 -13.82 36.34
CA VAL A 334 15.30 -15.06 36.15
C VAL A 334 15.65 -15.32 34.68
N ALA A 335 14.91 -14.74 33.74
CA ALA A 335 15.24 -14.78 32.32
C ALA A 335 14.65 -13.57 31.57
N ARG A 336 15.34 -13.16 30.50
CA ARG A 336 14.89 -12.13 29.55
C ARG A 336 15.24 -12.53 28.12
N GLN A 337 14.38 -12.20 27.17
CA GLN A 337 14.65 -12.32 25.73
C GLN A 337 14.02 -11.15 24.98
N GLY A 338 14.64 -10.76 23.87
CA GLY A 338 14.09 -9.74 22.95
C GLY A 338 14.06 -8.31 23.49
N HIS A 339 14.75 -8.02 24.59
CA HIS A 339 14.88 -6.65 25.09
C HIS A 339 15.86 -5.89 24.21
N LEU A 340 15.60 -4.59 24.07
CA LEU A 340 16.53 -3.66 23.44
C LEU A 340 17.72 -3.38 24.36
N ASP A 341 18.90 -3.22 23.77
CA ASP A 341 20.07 -2.71 24.46
C ASP A 341 19.96 -1.18 24.70
N GLY A 342 20.95 -0.60 25.37
CA GLY A 342 20.97 0.84 25.65
C GLY A 342 21.05 1.75 24.41
N LYS A 343 21.23 1.18 23.21
CA LYS A 343 21.24 1.87 21.92
C LYS A 343 19.97 1.61 21.10
N GLY A 344 19.03 0.83 21.62
CA GLY A 344 17.79 0.50 20.93
C GLY A 344 17.91 -0.66 19.96
N TYR A 345 18.96 -1.49 20.02
CA TYR A 345 19.09 -2.68 19.18
C TYR A 345 18.63 -3.95 19.91
N LEU A 346 18.02 -4.87 19.17
CA LEU A 346 17.63 -6.16 19.71
C LEU A 346 18.85 -7.00 20.09
N ALA A 347 18.82 -7.57 21.29
CA ALA A 347 19.84 -8.51 21.74
C ALA A 347 19.94 -9.75 20.83
N ALA A 348 21.14 -10.33 20.75
CA ALA A 348 21.37 -11.58 20.03
C ALA A 348 20.41 -12.69 20.50
N GLY A 349 19.81 -13.42 19.56
CA GLY A 349 18.83 -14.47 19.86
C GLY A 349 17.39 -13.99 20.04
N ALA A 350 17.08 -12.71 19.79
CA ALA A 350 15.71 -12.24 19.65
C ALA A 350 15.01 -12.95 18.49
N VAL A 351 13.75 -13.35 18.70
CA VAL A 351 12.89 -13.91 17.65
C VAL A 351 12.25 -12.74 16.91
N VAL A 352 12.65 -12.54 15.65
CA VAL A 352 12.19 -11.41 14.83
C VAL A 352 11.40 -11.92 13.63
N TYR A 353 10.14 -11.52 13.55
CA TYR A 353 9.23 -11.75 12.44
C TYR A 353 9.43 -10.65 11.41
N ASN A 354 10.15 -10.98 10.34
CA ASN A 354 10.46 -10.08 9.24
C ASN A 354 10.83 -10.85 7.97
N LEU A 355 11.04 -10.10 6.90
CA LEU A 355 11.55 -10.59 5.63
C LEU A 355 12.90 -9.95 5.35
N VAL A 356 13.82 -10.71 4.75
CA VAL A 356 15.16 -10.24 4.37
C VAL A 356 15.36 -10.41 2.87
N PHE A 357 15.73 -9.32 2.21
CA PHE A 357 16.09 -9.31 0.79
C PHE A 357 17.57 -9.62 0.59
N GLY A 358 17.91 -10.21 -0.55
CA GLY A 358 19.28 -10.49 -0.98
C GLY A 358 19.67 -9.76 -2.27
N ASP A 359 20.99 -9.66 -2.50
CA ASP A 359 21.60 -9.07 -3.70
C ASP A 359 21.66 -10.02 -4.91
N GLY A 360 21.06 -11.21 -4.81
CA GLY A 360 21.13 -12.28 -5.81
C GLY A 360 22.34 -13.20 -5.65
N LYS A 361 23.16 -12.98 -4.61
CA LYS A 361 24.29 -13.83 -4.21
C LYS A 361 24.13 -14.34 -2.78
N GLY A 362 22.91 -14.28 -2.22
CA GLY A 362 22.61 -14.66 -0.84
C GLY A 362 23.02 -13.63 0.22
N LYS A 363 23.53 -12.44 -0.16
CA LYS A 363 23.92 -11.42 0.82
C LYS A 363 22.77 -10.47 1.09
N ALA A 364 22.45 -10.27 2.38
CA ALA A 364 21.37 -9.41 2.81
C ALA A 364 21.55 -7.94 2.34
N VAL A 365 20.46 -7.32 1.91
CA VAL A 365 20.40 -5.90 1.53
C VAL A 365 19.21 -5.20 2.20
N SER A 366 19.44 -3.95 2.63
CA SER A 366 18.39 -3.06 3.14
C SER A 366 17.85 -2.10 2.08
N ASN A 367 18.66 -1.78 1.06
CA ASN A 367 18.26 -0.95 -0.06
C ASN A 367 17.35 -1.74 -1.01
N LEU A 368 16.12 -1.28 -1.24
CA LEU A 368 15.11 -2.00 -2.01
C LEU A 368 15.47 -2.09 -3.49
N ALA A 369 16.19 -1.11 -4.02
CA ALA A 369 16.70 -1.12 -5.39
C ALA A 369 17.72 -2.24 -5.65
N LYS A 370 18.27 -2.85 -4.59
CA LYS A 370 19.21 -3.97 -4.68
C LYS A 370 18.57 -5.33 -4.42
N ALA A 371 17.27 -5.36 -4.11
CA ALA A 371 16.57 -6.57 -3.70
C ALA A 371 16.27 -7.48 -4.90
N LYS A 372 17.22 -8.35 -5.27
CA LYS A 372 17.09 -9.30 -6.38
C LYS A 372 16.39 -10.59 -6.00
N GLU A 373 16.33 -10.90 -4.70
CA GLU A 373 15.73 -12.12 -4.17
C GLU A 373 15.23 -11.93 -2.73
N ILE A 374 14.42 -12.88 -2.26
CA ILE A 374 14.02 -13.02 -0.85
C ILE A 374 14.83 -14.18 -0.27
N ILE A 375 15.72 -13.91 0.68
CA ILE A 375 16.59 -14.95 1.28
C ILE A 375 16.02 -15.53 2.56
N ARG A 376 15.08 -14.82 3.20
CA ARG A 376 14.35 -15.30 4.39
C ARG A 376 13.01 -14.61 4.49
N ASP A 377 11.96 -15.38 4.75
CA ASP A 377 10.66 -14.88 5.20
C ASP A 377 10.28 -15.64 6.48
N TYR A 378 10.17 -14.93 7.58
CA TYR A 378 9.80 -15.48 8.89
C TYR A 378 8.65 -14.68 9.51
N ARG A 379 7.78 -14.11 8.67
CA ARG A 379 6.62 -13.35 9.14
C ARG A 379 5.51 -14.29 9.62
N LEU A 380 4.55 -13.72 10.34
CA LEU A 380 3.36 -14.44 10.76
C LEU A 380 2.37 -14.50 9.59
N GLU A 381 2.28 -15.63 8.92
CA GLU A 381 1.30 -15.85 7.85
C GLU A 381 -0.14 -15.90 8.39
N PRO A 382 -1.15 -15.54 7.57
CA PRO A 382 -2.59 -15.59 7.92
C PRO A 382 -3.16 -16.99 8.22
#